data_AF-A0A958Z6J0-F1
#
_entry.id   AF-A0A958Z6J0-F1
#
_cell.length_a   1.000
_cell.length_b   1.000
_cell.length_c   1.000
_cell.angle_alpha   90.00
_cell.angle_beta   90.00
_cell.angle_gamma   90.00
#
_symmetry.space_group_name_H-M   'P 1'
#
loop_
_entity.id
_entity.type
_entity.pdbx_description
1 polymer ?
#
loop_
_entity_poly.entity_id
_entity_poly.type
_entity_poly.pdbx_seq_one_letter_code
_entity_poly.pdbx_strand_id
1 'polypeptide(L)'
;WFPRMCVYNDTEGWQNKQFQRIGEFALEFGDYEVEITVPEDHLVAATGSLQNTNSVLTSAQAKRLEEARKSFDKPVMIVTPDEAKANERNKATKTKTWKFKAENVRDFAFASSRKFIWDAQAVQLPTNKVLAMSFYPKEGLPTWSEESTKAIKNALEVYSEATFDYPYPVAISVNTSNIGMEFPMISFNGGRPVNGEMSEAAKSGMITTIVHEVGHNWFPMIVSS
;
A
#
# COMPACT_ATOMS: atom_id res chain seq x y z
N TRP A 1 -0.71 -8.57 13.74
CA TRP A 1 0.41 -9.50 13.88
C TRP A 1 -0.03 -10.86 13.39
N PHE A 2 0.65 -11.39 12.39
CA PHE A 2 0.46 -12.76 11.89
C PHE A 2 1.68 -13.59 12.32
N PRO A 3 1.57 -14.93 12.40
CA PRO A 3 2.70 -15.77 12.78
C PRO A 3 3.81 -15.69 11.73
N ARG A 4 5.03 -15.35 12.17
CA ARG A 4 6.23 -15.32 11.33
C ARG A 4 7.12 -16.50 11.66
N MET A 5 7.71 -17.12 10.63
CA MET A 5 8.72 -18.16 10.83
C MET A 5 10.01 -17.54 11.34
N CYS A 6 10.64 -18.18 12.32
CA CYS A 6 11.96 -17.78 12.82
C CYS A 6 13.01 -18.05 11.73
N VAL A 7 13.91 -17.10 11.50
CA VAL A 7 15.03 -17.28 10.57
C VAL A 7 16.07 -18.20 11.19
N TYR A 8 16.60 -19.12 10.39
CA TYR A 8 17.82 -19.85 10.72
C TYR A 8 18.91 -19.42 9.73
N ASN A 9 19.94 -18.74 10.22
CA ASN A 9 21.08 -18.36 9.39
C ASN A 9 22.33 -19.19 9.75
N ASP A 10 23.25 -19.35 8.80
CA ASP A 10 24.43 -20.21 8.95
C ASP A 10 25.46 -19.69 9.96
N THR A 11 25.37 -18.42 10.36
CA THR A 11 26.35 -17.74 11.23
C THR A 11 25.93 -17.67 12.70
N GLU A 12 24.64 -17.48 12.97
CA GLU A 12 24.07 -17.20 14.29
C GLU A 12 22.99 -18.23 14.69
N GLY A 13 22.57 -19.10 13.76
CA GLY A 13 21.52 -20.08 13.97
C GLY A 13 20.13 -19.45 14.02
N TRP A 14 19.29 -19.88 14.97
CA TRP A 14 17.90 -19.39 15.10
C TRP A 14 17.83 -17.95 15.63
N GLN A 15 17.25 -17.04 14.84
CA GLN A 15 16.98 -15.64 15.21
C GLN A 15 15.61 -15.49 15.88
N ASN A 16 15.55 -15.77 17.17
CA ASN A 16 14.30 -15.74 17.95
C ASN A 16 14.04 -14.42 18.69
N LYS A 17 14.81 -13.36 18.38
CA LYS A 17 14.59 -12.04 18.98
C LYS A 17 13.23 -11.49 18.57
N GLN A 18 12.48 -10.98 19.54
CA GLN A 18 11.25 -10.25 19.25
C GLN A 18 11.58 -8.96 18.52
N PHE A 19 10.66 -8.50 17.66
CA PHE A 19 10.76 -7.20 17.02
C PHE A 19 10.96 -6.10 18.06
N GLN A 20 12.05 -5.33 17.91
CA GLN A 20 12.32 -4.15 18.71
C GLN A 20 12.14 -2.93 17.81
N ARG A 21 11.51 -1.88 18.32
CA ARG A 21 11.15 -0.66 17.55
C ARG A 21 12.32 -0.01 16.78
N ILE A 22 13.56 -0.26 17.20
CA ILE A 22 14.78 0.30 16.61
C ILE A 22 15.55 -0.70 15.72
N GLY A 23 15.07 -1.94 15.63
CA GLY A 23 15.70 -3.00 14.84
C GLY A 23 14.88 -3.33 13.60
N GLU A 24 15.59 -3.67 12.53
CA GLU A 24 15.01 -4.20 11.30
C GLU A 24 14.63 -5.68 11.44
N PHE A 25 13.77 -6.17 10.54
CA PHE A 25 13.31 -7.56 10.62
C PHE A 25 14.34 -8.55 10.06
N ALA A 26 14.84 -9.50 10.87
CA ALA A 26 15.49 -10.70 10.36
C ALA A 26 14.41 -11.67 9.85
N LEU A 27 14.13 -11.66 8.54
CA LEU A 27 13.06 -12.46 7.92
C LEU A 27 13.56 -13.13 6.64
N GLU A 28 13.15 -14.37 6.43
CA GLU A 28 13.29 -15.05 5.14
C GLU A 28 12.25 -14.54 4.14
N PHE A 29 12.58 -14.67 2.86
CA PHE A 29 11.62 -14.44 1.78
C PHE A 29 10.66 -15.63 1.65
N GLY A 30 9.41 -15.34 1.31
CA GLY A 30 8.41 -16.37 1.08
C GLY A 30 7.30 -15.90 0.15
N ASP A 31 6.53 -16.89 -0.30
CA ASP A 31 5.31 -16.69 -1.08
C ASP A 31 4.11 -16.74 -0.13
N TYR A 32 3.15 -15.84 -0.35
CA TYR A 32 1.97 -15.68 0.47
C TYR A 32 0.70 -15.80 -0.38
N GLU A 33 -0.20 -16.68 0.06
CA GLU A 33 -1.60 -16.69 -0.35
C GLU A 33 -2.45 -16.37 0.87
N VAL A 34 -3.09 -15.20 0.87
CA VAL A 34 -3.78 -14.67 2.06
C VAL A 34 -5.24 -14.40 1.75
N GLU A 35 -6.13 -14.96 2.57
CA GLU A 35 -7.55 -14.65 2.57
C GLU A 35 -7.91 -13.78 3.78
N ILE A 36 -8.49 -12.60 3.53
CA ILE A 36 -8.87 -11.64 4.57
C ILE A 36 -10.38 -11.43 4.52
N THR A 37 -11.08 -11.95 5.53
CA THR A 37 -12.53 -11.77 5.69
C THR A 37 -12.83 -10.56 6.55
N VAL A 38 -13.54 -9.58 5.98
CA VAL A 38 -13.91 -8.31 6.62
C VAL A 38 -15.40 -8.03 6.41
N PRO A 39 -16.02 -7.10 7.15
CA PRO A 39 -17.35 -6.60 6.82
C PRO A 39 -17.48 -6.22 5.33
N GLU A 40 -18.64 -6.49 4.71
CA GLU A 40 -18.79 -6.30 3.24
C GLU A 40 -18.65 -4.85 2.78
N ASP A 41 -18.82 -3.89 3.70
CA ASP A 41 -18.58 -2.46 3.52
C ASP A 41 -17.09 -2.09 3.64
N HIS A 42 -16.17 -3.01 3.92
CA HIS A 42 -14.76 -2.67 3.98
C HIS A 42 -14.06 -2.81 2.62
N LEU A 43 -13.13 -1.90 2.34
CA LEU A 43 -12.05 -2.11 1.38
C LEU A 43 -10.83 -2.67 2.11
N VAL A 44 -9.98 -3.40 1.37
CA VAL A 44 -8.74 -3.96 1.89
C VAL A 44 -7.58 -3.57 0.96
N ALA A 45 -6.56 -2.95 1.54
CA ALA A 45 -5.25 -2.74 0.93
C ALA A 45 -4.28 -3.74 1.56
N ALA A 46 -3.46 -4.44 0.77
CA ALA A 46 -2.53 -5.42 1.31
C ALA A 46 -1.31 -5.59 0.42
N THR A 47 -0.24 -6.14 1.02
CA THR A 47 0.88 -6.72 0.27
C THR A 47 0.35 -7.74 -0.74
N GLY A 48 0.87 -7.70 -1.97
CA GLY A 48 0.49 -8.63 -3.02
C GLY A 48 -0.61 -8.11 -3.95
N SER A 49 -0.87 -8.91 -4.99
CA SER A 49 -1.87 -8.61 -6.00
C SER A 49 -3.24 -9.19 -5.61
N LEU A 50 -4.30 -8.41 -5.82
CA LEU A 50 -5.69 -8.83 -5.59
C LEU A 50 -6.12 -9.86 -6.63
N GLN A 51 -6.61 -11.02 -6.18
CA GLN A 51 -6.95 -12.16 -7.03
C GLN A 51 -8.44 -12.23 -7.41
N ASN A 52 -9.33 -11.66 -6.60
CA ASN A 52 -10.79 -11.84 -6.74
C ASN A 52 -11.56 -10.52 -6.90
N THR A 53 -11.04 -9.59 -7.70
CA THR A 53 -11.59 -8.26 -7.97
C THR A 53 -13.11 -8.26 -8.21
N ASN A 54 -13.61 -9.14 -9.08
CA ASN A 54 -15.03 -9.20 -9.45
C ASN A 54 -15.95 -9.66 -8.31
N SER A 55 -15.41 -10.26 -7.25
CA SER A 55 -16.17 -10.71 -6.09
C SER A 55 -16.23 -9.66 -4.98
N VAL A 56 -15.29 -8.72 -4.94
CA VAL A 56 -15.12 -7.77 -3.82
C VAL A 56 -15.40 -6.32 -4.18
N LEU A 57 -15.32 -5.98 -5.47
CA LEU A 57 -15.61 -4.65 -6.02
C LEU A 57 -16.94 -4.63 -6.76
N THR A 58 -17.58 -3.46 -6.79
CA THR A 58 -18.70 -3.22 -7.70
C THR A 58 -18.22 -3.18 -9.14
N SER A 59 -19.10 -3.41 -10.11
CA SER A 59 -18.73 -3.34 -11.54
C SER A 59 -18.15 -1.98 -11.95
N ALA A 60 -18.61 -0.88 -11.33
CA ALA A 60 -18.08 0.46 -11.59
C ALA A 60 -16.66 0.65 -11.01
N GLN A 61 -16.38 0.09 -9.83
CA GLN A 61 -15.05 0.12 -9.22
C GLN A 61 -14.07 -0.76 -10.00
N ALA A 62 -14.49 -1.97 -10.39
CA ALA A 62 -13.68 -2.89 -11.20
C ALA A 62 -13.32 -2.27 -12.57
N LYS A 63 -14.27 -1.60 -13.24
CA LYS A 63 -14.01 -0.88 -14.48
C LYS A 63 -12.96 0.21 -14.31
N ARG A 64 -13.08 1.03 -13.26
CA ARG A 64 -12.10 2.09 -12.94
C ARG A 64 -10.73 1.53 -12.61
N LEU A 65 -10.65 0.36 -11.98
CA LEU A 65 -9.37 -0.30 -11.71
C LEU A 65 -8.67 -0.73 -13.01
N GLU A 66 -9.43 -1.28 -13.96
CA GLU A 66 -8.89 -1.62 -15.28
C GLU A 66 -8.50 -0.40 -16.12
N GLU A 67 -9.19 0.72 -15.94
CA GLU A 67 -8.79 2.02 -16.50
C GLU A 67 -7.48 2.51 -15.86
N ALA A 68 -7.33 2.41 -14.54
CA ALA A 68 -6.12 2.81 -13.82
C ALA A 68 -4.87 2.05 -14.28
N ARG A 69 -4.99 0.75 -14.59
CA ARG A 69 -3.91 -0.09 -15.16
C ARG A 69 -3.38 0.41 -16.52
N LYS A 70 -4.09 1.34 -17.15
CA LYS A 70 -3.76 1.94 -18.45
C LYS A 70 -3.57 3.46 -18.37
N SER A 71 -3.73 4.05 -17.18
CA SER A 71 -3.60 5.49 -16.97
C SER A 71 -2.20 5.81 -16.48
N PHE A 72 -1.36 6.34 -17.37
CA PHE A 72 0.03 6.69 -17.08
C PHE A 72 0.21 8.17 -16.71
N ASP A 73 -0.68 9.04 -17.19
CA ASP A 73 -0.53 10.49 -17.02
C ASP A 73 -1.11 11.01 -15.70
N LYS A 74 -2.10 10.29 -15.13
CA LYS A 74 -2.80 10.72 -13.91
C LYS A 74 -3.41 9.56 -13.12
N PRO A 75 -3.63 9.74 -11.80
CA PRO A 75 -4.40 8.80 -11.00
C PRO A 75 -5.88 8.72 -11.44
N VAL A 76 -6.46 7.53 -11.29
CA VAL A 76 -7.88 7.24 -11.48
C VAL A 76 -8.50 6.87 -10.14
N MET A 77 -9.62 7.50 -9.80
CA MET A 77 -10.31 7.31 -8.52
C MET A 77 -11.19 6.05 -8.54
N ILE A 78 -10.70 4.95 -7.97
CA ILE A 78 -11.38 3.66 -7.92
C ILE A 78 -12.58 3.67 -6.97
N VAL A 79 -12.43 4.31 -5.81
CA VAL A 79 -13.53 4.55 -4.86
C VAL A 79 -13.55 6.03 -4.54
N THR A 80 -14.66 6.70 -4.87
CA THR A 80 -14.76 8.16 -4.72
C THR A 80 -15.00 8.59 -3.28
N PRO A 81 -14.76 9.88 -2.94
CA PRO A 81 -15.15 10.44 -1.65
C PRO A 81 -16.63 10.25 -1.32
N ASP A 82 -17.53 10.35 -2.31
CA ASP A 82 -18.96 10.15 -2.11
C ASP A 82 -19.32 8.68 -1.86
N GLU A 83 -18.66 7.75 -2.55
CA GLU A 83 -18.81 6.32 -2.29
C GLU A 83 -18.32 5.97 -0.88
N ALA A 84 -17.14 6.44 -0.49
CA ALA A 84 -16.60 6.26 0.87
C ALA A 84 -17.53 6.87 1.94
N LYS A 85 -18.07 8.07 1.69
CA LYS A 85 -19.02 8.75 2.58
C LYS A 85 -20.35 8.01 2.68
N ALA A 86 -20.84 7.42 1.59
CA ALA A 86 -22.06 6.61 1.62
C ALA A 86 -21.84 5.31 2.41
N ASN A 87 -20.68 4.69 2.21
CA ASN A 87 -20.28 3.44 2.82
C ASN A 87 -20.02 3.56 4.33
N GLU A 88 -19.55 4.71 4.83
CA GLU A 88 -19.35 4.92 6.26
C GLU A 88 -20.63 5.14 7.09
N ARG A 89 -21.80 5.34 6.44
CA ARG A 89 -23.06 5.70 7.12
C ARG A 89 -23.60 4.59 8.00
N ASN A 90 -23.55 3.35 7.52
CA ASN A 90 -24.09 2.18 8.21
C ASN A 90 -22.99 1.13 8.34
N LYS A 91 -23.06 0.32 9.40
CA LYS A 91 -22.16 -0.81 9.57
C LYS A 91 -22.78 -2.04 8.92
N ALA A 92 -22.05 -2.70 8.04
CA ALA A 92 -22.53 -3.95 7.47
C ALA A 92 -22.56 -5.08 8.52
N THR A 93 -23.50 -6.01 8.36
CA THR A 93 -23.62 -7.22 9.19
C THR A 93 -23.11 -8.47 8.47
N LYS A 94 -22.99 -8.42 7.14
CA LYS A 94 -22.39 -9.48 6.33
C LYS A 94 -20.89 -9.23 6.13
N THR A 95 -20.21 -10.24 5.63
CA THR A 95 -18.77 -10.21 5.37
C THR A 95 -18.48 -10.54 3.91
N LYS A 96 -17.28 -10.15 3.45
CA LYS A 96 -16.69 -10.59 2.19
C LYS A 96 -15.21 -10.89 2.37
N THR A 97 -14.68 -11.79 1.55
CA THR A 97 -13.30 -12.27 1.64
C THR A 97 -12.47 -11.75 0.47
N TRP A 98 -11.38 -11.06 0.79
CA TRP A 98 -10.39 -10.59 -0.18
C TRP A 98 -9.25 -11.60 -0.27
N LYS A 99 -8.79 -11.91 -1.48
CA LYS A 99 -7.70 -12.86 -1.72
C LYS A 99 -6.50 -12.16 -2.34
N PHE A 100 -5.34 -12.28 -1.71
CA PHE A 100 -4.09 -11.68 -2.15
C PHE A 100 -3.02 -12.74 -2.40
N LYS A 101 -2.20 -12.51 -3.42
CA LYS A 101 -1.00 -13.31 -3.71
C LYS A 101 0.23 -12.42 -3.77
N ALA A 102 1.25 -12.74 -2.99
CA ALA A 102 2.56 -12.09 -3.02
C ALA A 102 3.64 -13.14 -3.21
N GLU A 103 4.63 -12.87 -4.06
CA GLU A 103 5.72 -13.80 -4.36
C GLU A 103 7.05 -13.15 -3.98
N ASN A 104 7.93 -13.94 -3.39
CA ASN A 104 9.28 -13.52 -2.96
C ASN A 104 9.28 -12.23 -2.14
N VAL A 105 8.49 -12.20 -1.06
CA VAL A 105 8.43 -11.07 -0.13
C VAL A 105 8.82 -11.51 1.29
N ARG A 106 9.47 -10.63 2.04
CA ARG A 106 9.90 -10.94 3.41
C ARG A 106 8.82 -10.80 4.48
N ASP A 107 7.73 -10.09 4.19
CA ASP A 107 6.68 -9.81 5.18
C ASP A 107 5.36 -9.48 4.48
N PHE A 108 4.28 -9.43 5.26
CA PHE A 108 2.95 -9.14 4.78
C PHE A 108 2.24 -8.13 5.69
N ALA A 109 1.61 -7.12 5.11
CA ALA A 109 0.73 -6.23 5.85
C ALA A 109 -0.57 -5.95 5.10
N PHE A 110 -1.58 -5.51 5.86
CA PHE A 110 -2.85 -5.10 5.30
C PHE A 110 -3.48 -3.98 6.13
N ALA A 111 -4.37 -3.24 5.48
CA ALA A 111 -5.24 -2.24 6.08
C ALA A 111 -6.67 -2.48 5.61
N SER A 112 -7.64 -2.24 6.49
CA SER A 112 -9.04 -2.37 6.12
C SER A 112 -9.88 -1.26 6.74
N SER A 113 -10.76 -0.67 5.92
CA SER A 113 -11.66 0.39 6.37
C SER A 113 -12.85 0.54 5.42
N ARG A 114 -14.02 0.84 6.00
CA ARG A 114 -15.19 1.32 5.23
C ARG A 114 -15.04 2.75 4.72
N LYS A 115 -14.07 3.51 5.27
CA LYS A 115 -13.86 4.93 4.97
C LYS A 115 -12.84 5.19 3.87
N PHE A 116 -12.26 4.15 3.29
CA PHE A 116 -11.23 4.33 2.28
C PHE A 116 -11.81 4.91 1.01
N ILE A 117 -11.21 6.03 0.62
CA ILE A 117 -11.08 6.51 -0.74
C ILE A 117 -9.87 5.76 -1.32
N TRP A 118 -9.94 5.43 -2.61
CA TRP A 118 -8.89 4.68 -3.29
C TRP A 118 -8.67 5.25 -4.69
N ASP A 119 -7.44 5.66 -4.99
CA ASP A 119 -6.99 5.98 -6.34
C ASP A 119 -5.76 5.16 -6.74
N ALA A 120 -5.54 5.05 -8.05
CA ALA A 120 -4.46 4.26 -8.62
C ALA A 120 -3.94 4.83 -9.94
N GLN A 121 -2.67 4.61 -10.24
CA GLN A 121 -2.00 5.03 -11.48
C GLN A 121 -1.02 3.94 -11.96
N ALA A 122 -0.99 3.70 -13.26
CA ALA A 122 0.01 2.82 -13.86
C ALA A 122 1.36 3.53 -13.97
N VAL A 123 2.42 2.82 -13.63
CA VAL A 123 3.81 3.28 -13.78
C VAL A 123 4.52 2.30 -14.71
N GLN A 124 5.07 2.81 -15.80
CA GLN A 124 5.86 2.02 -16.74
C GLN A 124 7.32 2.08 -16.30
N LEU A 125 7.86 0.93 -15.90
CA LEU A 125 9.29 0.75 -15.64
C LEU A 125 9.94 0.04 -16.84
N PRO A 126 11.29 0.00 -16.94
CA PRO A 126 11.97 -0.65 -18.06
C PRO A 126 11.56 -2.12 -18.30
N THR A 127 11.37 -2.89 -17.23
CA THR A 127 11.10 -4.35 -17.30
C THR A 127 9.65 -4.73 -17.07
N ASN A 128 8.87 -3.90 -16.38
CA ASN A 128 7.50 -4.25 -15.98
C ASN A 128 6.60 -3.02 -15.85
N LYS A 129 5.34 -3.28 -15.47
CA LYS A 129 4.35 -2.26 -15.16
C LYS A 129 3.88 -2.44 -13.73
N VAL A 130 3.95 -1.38 -12.95
CA VAL A 130 3.54 -1.36 -11.55
C VAL A 130 2.28 -0.52 -11.41
N LEU A 131 1.36 -0.95 -10.54
CA LEU A 131 0.20 -0.12 -10.16
C LEU A 131 0.49 0.58 -8.83
N ALA A 132 0.73 1.89 -8.90
CA ALA A 132 0.81 2.75 -7.73
C ALA A 132 -0.60 3.03 -7.20
N MET A 133 -0.83 2.90 -5.89
CA MET A 133 -2.17 3.03 -5.30
C MET A 133 -2.14 3.74 -3.95
N SER A 134 -3.12 4.59 -3.69
CA SER A 134 -3.28 5.23 -2.39
C SER A 134 -4.65 4.95 -1.78
N PHE A 135 -4.65 4.63 -0.48
CA PHE A 135 -5.85 4.41 0.32
C PHE A 135 -5.87 5.38 1.48
N TYR A 136 -6.91 6.21 1.57
CA TYR A 136 -6.98 7.27 2.58
C TYR A 136 -8.42 7.60 2.95
N PRO A 137 -8.66 8.08 4.18
CA PRO A 137 -9.99 8.53 4.57
C PRO A 137 -10.19 10.00 4.17
N LYS A 138 -11.40 10.53 4.39
CA LYS A 138 -11.74 11.93 4.07
C LYS A 138 -10.83 12.95 4.75
N GLU A 139 -10.25 12.61 5.91
CA GLU A 139 -9.31 13.46 6.63
C GLU A 139 -7.97 13.64 5.89
N GLY A 140 -7.69 12.83 4.86
CA GLY A 140 -6.56 13.04 3.95
C GLY A 140 -6.83 14.05 2.83
N LEU A 141 -8.09 14.42 2.58
CA LEU A 141 -8.45 15.33 1.49
C LEU A 141 -8.18 16.80 1.82
N PRO A 142 -7.80 17.62 0.82
CA PRO A 142 -7.58 17.24 -0.58
C PRO A 142 -6.18 16.66 -0.85
N THR A 143 -5.23 16.92 0.04
CA THR A 143 -3.79 16.71 -0.18
C THR A 143 -3.43 15.31 -0.64
N TRP A 144 -4.01 14.27 -0.03
CA TRP A 144 -3.72 12.89 -0.42
C TRP A 144 -4.17 12.54 -1.83
N SER A 145 -5.33 13.04 -2.25
CA SER A 145 -5.85 12.82 -3.61
C SER A 145 -5.03 13.55 -4.68
N GLU A 146 -4.31 14.60 -4.28
CA GLU A 146 -3.48 15.40 -5.18
C GLU A 146 -2.05 14.86 -5.29
N GLU A 147 -1.49 14.35 -4.19
CA GLU A 147 -0.04 14.12 -4.09
C GLU A 147 0.36 12.66 -3.83
N SER A 148 -0.45 11.85 -3.14
CA SER A 148 0.01 10.56 -2.60
C SER A 148 0.43 9.57 -3.69
N THR A 149 -0.45 9.27 -4.65
CA THR A 149 -0.14 8.33 -5.75
C THR A 149 0.98 8.86 -6.67
N LYS A 150 1.09 10.18 -6.83
CA LYS A 150 2.20 10.78 -7.58
C LYS A 150 3.53 10.60 -6.85
N ALA A 151 3.56 10.73 -5.52
CA ALA A 151 4.74 10.48 -4.72
C ALA A 151 5.21 9.02 -4.85
N ILE A 152 4.28 8.05 -4.83
CA ILE A 152 4.59 6.63 -5.08
C ILE A 152 5.19 6.45 -6.49
N LYS A 153 4.55 7.03 -7.52
CA LYS A 153 5.05 6.98 -8.91
C LYS A 153 6.48 7.52 -9.00
N ASN A 154 6.74 8.69 -8.43
CA ASN A 154 8.06 9.31 -8.47
C ASN A 154 9.10 8.46 -7.72
N ALA A 155 8.73 7.86 -6.58
CA ALA A 155 9.60 6.93 -5.87
C ALA A 155 9.93 5.71 -6.75
N LEU A 156 8.92 5.10 -7.38
CA LEU A 156 9.11 3.96 -8.28
C LEU A 156 10.09 4.28 -9.41
N GLU A 157 9.95 5.43 -10.06
CA GLU A 157 10.81 5.87 -11.16
C GLU A 157 12.24 6.14 -10.67
N VAL A 158 12.40 6.96 -9.62
CA VAL A 158 13.71 7.40 -9.12
C VAL A 158 14.52 6.24 -8.55
N TYR A 159 13.92 5.38 -7.71
CA TYR A 159 14.65 4.26 -7.13
C TYR A 159 14.99 3.19 -8.18
N SER A 160 14.09 2.93 -9.13
CA SER A 160 14.38 1.99 -10.23
C SER A 160 15.53 2.49 -11.10
N GLU A 161 15.52 3.78 -11.47
CA GLU A 161 16.61 4.39 -12.24
C GLU A 161 17.95 4.37 -11.50
N ALA A 162 17.94 4.68 -10.20
CA ALA A 162 19.15 4.73 -9.40
C ALA A 162 19.74 3.35 -9.05
N THR A 163 18.94 2.27 -9.14
CA THR A 163 19.33 0.95 -8.63
C THR A 163 18.94 -0.19 -9.58
N PHE A 164 17.83 -0.88 -9.32
CA PHE A 164 17.25 -1.93 -10.15
C PHE A 164 15.73 -1.77 -10.19
N ASP A 165 15.08 -2.29 -11.23
CA ASP A 165 13.64 -2.16 -11.39
C ASP A 165 12.84 -2.76 -10.23
N TYR A 166 11.81 -2.04 -9.78
CA TYR A 166 10.85 -2.53 -8.79
C TYR A 166 10.18 -3.84 -9.27
N PRO A 167 10.40 -4.98 -8.60
CA PRO A 167 10.00 -6.28 -9.15
C PRO A 167 8.52 -6.60 -8.94
N TYR A 168 7.84 -5.91 -8.03
CA TYR A 168 6.48 -6.27 -7.60
C TYR A 168 5.38 -5.58 -8.43
N PRO A 169 4.17 -6.17 -8.53
CA PRO A 169 3.13 -5.65 -9.42
C PRO A 169 2.41 -4.41 -8.89
N VAL A 170 2.52 -4.10 -7.60
CA VAL A 170 1.81 -2.98 -6.95
C VAL A 170 2.69 -2.29 -5.91
N ALA A 171 2.45 -1.00 -5.70
CA ALA A 171 3.04 -0.22 -4.60
C ALA A 171 1.96 0.66 -3.97
N ILE A 172 1.78 0.55 -2.65
CA ILE A 172 0.64 1.10 -1.93
C ILE A 172 1.09 2.08 -0.85
N SER A 173 0.41 3.23 -0.76
CA SER A 173 0.46 4.12 0.40
C SER A 173 -0.89 4.14 1.11
N VAL A 174 -0.90 3.80 2.39
CA VAL A 174 -2.10 3.88 3.26
C VAL A 174 -1.95 5.05 4.22
N ASN A 175 -2.93 5.95 4.23
CA ASN A 175 -2.92 7.07 5.17
C ASN A 175 -3.15 6.62 6.61
N THR A 176 -2.26 7.06 7.49
CA THR A 176 -2.39 6.99 8.95
C THR A 176 -2.30 8.40 9.55
N SER A 177 -2.41 8.53 10.87
CA SER A 177 -2.26 9.83 11.52
C SER A 177 -0.80 10.29 11.51
N ASN A 178 0.12 9.54 12.14
CA ASN A 178 1.46 10.01 12.47
C ASN A 178 2.55 8.91 12.44
N ILE A 179 2.47 7.93 11.53
CA ILE A 179 3.52 6.90 11.40
C ILE A 179 4.13 6.87 10.00
N GLY A 180 5.38 6.47 9.91
CA GLY A 180 6.02 5.88 8.74
C GLY A 180 6.30 4.42 9.08
N MET A 181 5.84 3.50 8.24
CA MET A 181 6.10 2.08 8.40
C MET A 181 5.95 1.36 7.07
N GLU A 182 6.96 0.58 6.75
CA GLU A 182 7.20 -0.03 5.47
C GLU A 182 7.00 -1.54 5.52
N PHE A 183 6.35 -2.07 4.49
CA PHE A 183 6.22 -3.49 4.22
C PHE A 183 6.35 -3.71 2.71
N PRO A 184 6.60 -4.96 2.26
CA PRO A 184 6.62 -5.24 0.83
C PRO A 184 5.31 -4.80 0.17
N MET A 185 5.42 -4.00 -0.89
CA MET A 185 4.31 -3.44 -1.67
C MET A 185 3.35 -2.48 -0.94
N ILE A 186 3.44 -2.29 0.37
CA ILE A 186 2.51 -1.46 1.14
C ILE A 186 3.23 -0.70 2.25
N SER A 187 2.96 0.60 2.33
CA SER A 187 3.48 1.47 3.38
C SER A 187 2.36 2.22 4.07
N PHE A 188 2.59 2.60 5.32
CA PHE A 188 1.67 3.36 6.16
C PHE A 188 2.28 4.73 6.44
N ASN A 189 1.64 5.78 5.94
CA ASN A 189 2.22 7.12 5.93
C ASN A 189 1.32 8.13 6.63
N GLY A 190 1.90 8.92 7.52
CA GLY A 190 1.25 9.98 8.26
C GLY A 190 1.11 11.27 7.44
N GLY A 191 0.53 12.28 8.09
CA GLY A 191 0.31 13.60 7.47
C GLY A 191 -1.11 13.75 6.96
N ARG A 192 -1.83 14.72 7.51
CA ARG A 192 -3.21 15.07 7.12
C ARG A 192 -3.39 16.58 7.14
N PRO A 193 -4.16 17.13 6.19
CA PRO A 193 -4.57 18.51 6.27
C PRO A 193 -5.48 18.73 7.48
N VAL A 194 -5.46 19.94 8.04
CA VAL A 194 -6.40 20.38 9.07
C VAL A 194 -7.44 21.23 8.37
N ASN A 195 -8.71 20.80 8.43
CA ASN A 195 -9.83 21.47 7.74
C ASN A 195 -9.61 21.65 6.22
N GLY A 196 -8.88 20.72 5.59
CA GLY A 196 -8.56 20.79 4.16
C GLY A 196 -7.33 21.63 3.81
N GLU A 197 -6.66 22.21 4.80
CA GLU A 197 -5.44 23.00 4.59
C GLU A 197 -4.19 22.28 5.14
N MET A 198 -3.09 22.33 4.40
CA MET A 198 -1.79 21.83 4.81
C MET A 198 -0.72 22.83 4.36
N SER A 199 0.20 23.21 5.27
CA SER A 199 1.31 24.08 4.90
C SER A 199 2.23 23.38 3.88
N GLU A 200 2.92 24.15 3.04
CA GLU A 200 3.86 23.59 2.06
C GLU A 200 4.95 22.74 2.73
N ALA A 201 5.43 23.14 3.91
CA ALA A 201 6.40 22.36 4.68
C ALA A 201 5.83 21.02 5.15
N ALA A 202 4.59 21.00 5.65
CA ALA A 202 3.94 19.76 6.08
C ALA A 202 3.62 18.84 4.89
N LYS A 203 3.21 19.41 3.76
CA LYS A 203 2.95 18.69 2.50
C LYS A 203 4.24 18.07 1.96
N SER A 204 5.33 18.84 1.94
CA SER A 204 6.64 18.33 1.57
C SER A 204 7.09 17.21 2.52
N GLY A 205 6.87 17.35 3.83
CA GLY A 205 7.17 16.30 4.81
C GLY A 205 6.39 15.01 4.53
N MET A 206 5.08 15.11 4.28
CA MET A 206 4.21 13.98 3.92
C MET A 206 4.71 13.28 2.64
N ILE A 207 5.03 14.04 1.59
CA ILE A 207 5.55 13.49 0.34
C ILE A 207 6.89 12.78 0.57
N THR A 208 7.82 13.39 1.32
CA THR A 208 9.11 12.80 1.68
C THR A 208 8.93 11.49 2.44
N THR A 209 7.99 11.43 3.40
CA THR A 209 7.68 10.18 4.10
C THR A 209 7.19 9.11 3.12
N ILE A 210 6.23 9.42 2.24
CA ILE A 210 5.75 8.44 1.24
C ILE A 210 6.88 7.92 0.36
N VAL A 211 7.75 8.80 -0.13
CA VAL A 211 8.91 8.41 -0.94
C VAL A 211 9.88 7.54 -0.14
N HIS A 212 10.13 7.87 1.13
CA HIS A 212 10.99 7.10 2.04
C HIS A 212 10.47 5.68 2.27
N GLU A 213 9.20 5.55 2.68
CA GLU A 213 8.61 4.24 3.00
C GLU A 213 8.44 3.37 1.74
N VAL A 214 8.14 3.95 0.58
CA VAL A 214 8.14 3.21 -0.69
C VAL A 214 9.56 2.79 -1.06
N GLY A 215 10.53 3.69 -0.89
CA GLY A 215 11.95 3.43 -1.12
C GLY A 215 12.51 2.26 -0.32
N HIS A 216 11.95 2.01 0.87
CA HIS A 216 12.34 0.87 1.68
C HIS A 216 12.11 -0.49 1.02
N ASN A 217 11.28 -0.56 -0.02
CA ASN A 217 11.15 -1.77 -0.83
C ASN A 217 12.49 -2.20 -1.44
N TRP A 218 13.36 -1.27 -1.85
CA TRP A 218 14.70 -1.62 -2.33
C TRP A 218 15.61 -1.98 -1.18
N PHE A 219 15.65 -1.13 -0.15
CA PHE A 219 16.51 -1.29 1.03
C PHE A 219 15.75 -0.94 2.31
N PRO A 220 15.57 -1.85 3.27
CA PRO A 220 16.21 -3.16 3.35
C PRO A 220 15.35 -4.29 2.74
N MET A 221 14.22 -4.01 2.09
CA MET A 221 13.23 -5.07 1.86
C MET A 221 13.63 -6.11 0.79
N ILE A 222 14.12 -5.69 -0.37
CA ILE A 222 14.60 -6.60 -1.43
C ILE A 222 16.08 -6.90 -1.23
N VAL A 223 16.92 -5.86 -1.08
CA VAL A 223 18.31 -6.01 -0.68
C VAL A 223 18.36 -5.96 0.84
N SER A 224 18.28 -7.14 1.45
CA SER A 224 18.40 -7.33 2.88
C SER A 224 19.86 -7.59 3.27
N SER A 225 20.24 -7.17 4.47
CA SER A 225 21.48 -7.59 5.16
C SER A 225 21.35 -8.98 5.75
#